data_AF-G2WR28-F1
#
_entry.id   AF-G2WR28-F1
#
_cell.length_a   1.000
_cell.length_b   1.000
_cell.length_c   1.000
_cell.angle_alpha   90.00
_cell.angle_beta   90.00
_cell.angle_gamma   90.00
#
_symmetry.space_group_name_H-M   'P 1'
#
loop_
_entity.id
_entity.type
_entity.pdbx_description
1 polymer ?
#
loop_
_entity_poly.entity_id
_entity_poly.type
_entity_poly.pdbx_seq_one_letter_code
_entity_poly.pdbx_strand_id
1 'polypeptide(L)'
;MYTTKLSLWGLAGSLAAVVAKGPFLESLNDGTWIIGNDFWNVTQGPVYATKLFWQGVPGADLVGSAVGHYTGYDGESNLRYTNATIAARGTHFIDVSFTAPAGDLHWVIFDDLSGAYQYFVNRALPNISILRTLWRLAPEHFTHGRTHLKDEPLPDFDLYAKSTNVQDETWQLADGSYITKYDWSNAVRDRDFYGVYGSRVGSWWIHPSTEYYNSDHLSQTLTVHRESKTGDAVQLNVVQDTSHFRVGQKTTQPVGK
;
A
#
# COMPACT_ATOMS: atom_id res chain seq x y z
N MET A 1 -7.04 74.73 2.38
CA MET A 1 -7.22 73.40 3.00
C MET A 1 -7.75 72.45 1.95
N TYR A 2 -6.87 71.61 1.40
CA TYR A 2 -7.22 70.52 0.51
C TYR A 2 -7.44 69.27 1.37
N THR A 3 -8.61 68.65 1.29
CA THR A 3 -8.79 67.27 1.76
C THR A 3 -9.63 66.49 0.75
N THR A 4 -8.98 65.43 0.32
CA THR A 4 -9.21 64.55 -0.82
C THR A 4 -10.44 63.67 -0.61
N LYS A 5 -11.29 63.52 -1.62
CA LYS A 5 -12.31 62.48 -1.67
C LYS A 5 -11.62 61.15 -2.00
N LEU A 6 -11.60 60.20 -1.06
CA LEU A 6 -11.21 58.83 -1.35
C LEU A 6 -12.31 58.15 -2.18
N SER A 7 -11.91 57.68 -3.35
CA SER A 7 -12.70 56.84 -4.23
C SER A 7 -12.64 55.38 -3.73
N LEU A 8 -13.79 54.78 -3.39
CA LEU A 8 -13.90 53.34 -3.21
C LEU A 8 -14.00 52.67 -4.59
N TRP A 9 -12.86 52.24 -5.13
CA TRP A 9 -12.85 51.17 -6.12
C TRP A 9 -12.84 49.85 -5.37
N GLY A 10 -13.98 49.16 -5.37
CA GLY A 10 -14.09 47.79 -4.88
C GLY A 10 -13.29 46.85 -5.77
N LEU A 11 -12.27 46.19 -5.20
CA LEU A 11 -11.67 45.01 -5.81
C LEU A 11 -12.63 43.84 -5.62
N ALA A 12 -13.41 43.54 -6.66
CA ALA A 12 -13.98 42.20 -6.83
C ALA A 12 -12.86 41.28 -7.33
N GLY A 13 -12.12 40.68 -6.39
CA GLY A 13 -11.22 39.58 -6.70
C GLY A 13 -12.07 38.36 -7.05
N SER A 14 -12.01 37.93 -8.31
CA SER A 14 -12.54 36.63 -8.73
C SER A 14 -11.79 35.54 -7.97
N LEU A 15 -12.42 34.99 -6.93
CA LEU A 15 -12.07 33.68 -6.40
C LEU A 15 -12.32 32.67 -7.53
N ALA A 16 -11.30 32.42 -8.35
CA ALA A 16 -11.28 31.22 -9.16
C ALA A 16 -11.37 30.07 -8.17
N ALA A 17 -12.54 29.44 -8.07
CA ALA A 17 -12.68 28.20 -7.34
C ALA A 17 -11.62 27.24 -7.91
N VAL A 18 -10.68 26.80 -7.07
CA VAL A 18 -9.76 25.73 -7.43
C VAL A 18 -10.66 24.52 -7.67
N VAL A 19 -10.98 24.24 -8.93
CA VAL A 19 -11.78 23.08 -9.30
C VAL A 19 -10.91 21.86 -9.04
N ALA A 20 -11.42 20.93 -8.23
CA ALA A 20 -10.86 19.61 -8.02
C ALA A 20 -10.52 18.98 -9.37
N LYS A 21 -9.26 18.54 -9.58
CA LYS A 21 -8.83 17.90 -10.84
C LYS A 21 -9.51 16.53 -11.00
N GLY A 22 -9.89 15.92 -9.89
CA GLY A 22 -10.46 14.58 -9.84
C GLY A 22 -9.41 13.50 -10.10
N PRO A 23 -9.85 12.23 -10.23
CA PRO A 23 -8.96 11.11 -10.38
C PRO A 23 -8.29 11.10 -11.76
N PHE A 24 -7.01 10.71 -11.81
CA PHE A 24 -6.20 10.78 -13.03
C PHE A 24 -5.23 9.59 -13.19
N LEU A 25 -4.79 9.41 -14.43
CA LEU A 25 -3.65 8.59 -14.85
C LEU A 25 -2.81 9.43 -15.82
N GLU A 26 -1.51 9.52 -15.56
CA GLU A 26 -0.52 10.20 -16.39
C GLU A 26 0.63 9.25 -16.70
N SER A 27 1.10 9.22 -17.95
CA SER A 27 2.27 8.44 -18.37
C SER A 27 3.47 9.37 -18.58
N LEU A 28 4.63 9.00 -18.03
CA LEU A 28 5.88 9.74 -18.20
C LEU A 28 6.69 9.27 -19.42
N ASN A 29 6.16 8.33 -20.21
CA ASN A 29 6.72 7.80 -21.45
C ASN A 29 8.07 7.05 -21.31
N ASP A 30 8.41 6.63 -20.09
CA ASP A 30 9.59 5.83 -19.77
C ASP A 30 9.25 4.51 -19.06
N GLY A 31 7.96 4.12 -19.08
CA GLY A 31 7.45 3.00 -18.29
C GLY A 31 7.11 3.37 -16.84
N THR A 32 7.01 4.66 -16.55
CA THR A 32 6.50 5.20 -15.28
C THR A 32 5.14 5.88 -15.49
N TRP A 33 4.27 5.73 -14.50
CA TRP A 33 2.94 6.30 -14.47
C TRP A 33 2.69 7.01 -13.14
N ILE A 34 1.86 8.05 -13.17
CA ILE A 34 1.35 8.70 -11.96
C ILE A 34 -0.16 8.51 -11.94
N ILE A 35 -0.67 7.98 -10.85
CA ILE A 35 -2.12 7.85 -10.60
C ILE A 35 -2.46 8.52 -9.27
N GLY A 36 -3.70 8.96 -9.12
CA GLY A 36 -4.17 9.54 -7.88
C GLY A 36 -5.39 10.42 -8.10
N ASN A 37 -5.64 11.28 -7.12
CA ASN A 37 -6.66 12.31 -7.13
C ASN A 37 -6.13 13.58 -6.45
N ASP A 38 -7.01 14.46 -6.01
CA ASP A 38 -6.62 15.73 -5.38
C ASP A 38 -6.01 15.56 -3.97
N PHE A 39 -6.13 14.38 -3.35
CA PHE A 39 -5.65 14.12 -2.00
C PHE A 39 -4.34 13.37 -1.95
N TRP A 40 -4.09 12.50 -2.92
CA TRP A 40 -2.90 11.66 -2.96
C TRP A 40 -2.51 11.32 -4.39
N ASN A 41 -1.25 10.98 -4.58
CA ASN A 41 -0.79 10.35 -5.80
C ASN A 41 0.36 9.37 -5.54
N VAL A 42 0.52 8.42 -6.45
CA VAL A 42 1.63 7.47 -6.46
C VAL A 42 2.37 7.53 -7.78
N THR A 43 3.69 7.38 -7.74
CA THR A 43 4.52 7.20 -8.93
C THR A 43 4.83 5.71 -9.08
N GLN A 44 4.15 5.05 -10.02
CA GLN A 44 4.30 3.62 -10.34
C GLN A 44 5.31 3.44 -11.47
N GLY A 45 6.45 2.81 -11.18
CA GLY A 45 7.38 2.32 -12.20
C GLY A 45 6.97 0.94 -12.74
N PRO A 46 7.85 0.27 -13.50
CA PRO A 46 7.55 -1.05 -14.07
C PRO A 46 7.32 -2.16 -13.05
N VAL A 47 7.81 -2.02 -11.82
CA VAL A 47 7.68 -3.04 -10.76
C VAL A 47 7.14 -2.40 -9.48
N TYR A 48 7.81 -1.34 -9.02
CA TYR A 48 7.52 -0.69 -7.75
C TYR A 48 6.81 0.66 -7.94
N ALA A 49 5.86 0.99 -7.07
CA ALA A 49 5.43 2.38 -6.87
C ALA A 49 6.36 3.03 -5.86
N THR A 50 7.30 3.84 -6.37
CA THR A 50 8.47 4.32 -5.64
C THR A 50 8.24 5.63 -4.90
N LYS A 51 7.09 6.29 -5.13
CA LYS A 51 6.71 7.51 -4.42
C LYS A 51 5.25 7.48 -4.04
N LEU A 52 4.94 8.03 -2.87
CA LEU A 52 3.58 8.25 -2.40
C LEU A 52 3.50 9.63 -1.76
N PHE A 53 2.64 10.49 -2.30
CA PHE A 53 2.36 11.80 -1.72
C PHE A 53 0.93 11.86 -1.23
N TRP A 54 0.73 12.43 -0.05
CA TRP A 54 -0.59 12.63 0.54
C TRP A 54 -0.70 14.03 1.13
N GLN A 55 -1.81 14.72 0.87
CA GLN A 55 -2.04 16.09 1.30
C GLN A 55 -1.98 16.30 2.82
N GLY A 56 -2.20 15.25 3.62
CA GLY A 56 -2.14 15.35 5.07
C GLY A 56 -0.71 15.48 5.62
N VAL A 57 0.30 15.17 4.79
CA VAL A 57 1.71 15.46 5.07
C VAL A 57 2.34 16.12 3.85
N PRO A 58 2.05 17.42 3.59
CA PRO A 58 2.45 18.10 2.36
C PRO A 58 3.95 18.02 2.10
N GLY A 59 4.32 17.65 0.87
CA GLY A 59 5.71 17.59 0.42
C GLY A 59 6.51 16.39 0.91
N ALA A 60 5.96 15.54 1.78
CA ALA A 60 6.62 14.31 2.20
C ALA A 60 6.37 13.19 1.19
N ASP A 61 7.44 12.54 0.76
CA ASP A 61 7.36 11.24 0.08
C ASP A 61 7.25 10.15 1.15
N LEU A 62 6.09 9.53 1.24
CA LEU A 62 5.75 8.52 2.24
C LEU A 62 6.37 7.16 1.94
N VAL A 63 6.97 6.95 0.76
CA VAL A 63 7.85 5.81 0.48
C VAL A 63 9.27 6.09 0.96
N GLY A 64 9.77 7.32 0.76
CA GLY A 64 11.12 7.70 1.17
C GLY A 64 12.19 6.84 0.51
N SER A 65 13.07 6.24 1.31
CA SER A 65 14.10 5.31 0.82
C SER A 65 13.64 3.85 0.69
N ALA A 66 12.41 3.53 1.09
CA ALA A 66 11.86 2.19 0.97
C ALA A 66 11.59 1.83 -0.50
N VAL A 67 11.34 0.55 -0.80
CA VAL A 67 11.06 0.13 -2.20
C VAL A 67 9.65 0.51 -2.67
N GLY A 68 8.72 0.80 -1.77
CA GLY A 68 7.37 1.22 -2.10
C GLY A 68 6.36 0.09 -2.33
N HIS A 69 5.37 0.31 -3.21
CA HIS A 69 4.28 -0.65 -3.46
C HIS A 69 4.60 -1.64 -4.56
N TYR A 70 4.22 -2.90 -4.40
CA TYR A 70 4.30 -3.89 -5.48
C TYR A 70 3.35 -5.07 -5.27
N THR A 71 3.12 -5.81 -6.36
CA THR A 71 2.43 -7.09 -6.36
C THR A 71 3.41 -8.19 -6.69
N GLY A 72 3.33 -9.31 -6.00
CA GLY A 72 4.17 -10.47 -6.28
C GLY A 72 3.59 -11.78 -5.79
N TYR A 73 4.16 -12.86 -6.28
CA TYR A 73 3.80 -14.23 -5.90
C TYR A 73 5.05 -15.06 -5.56
N ASP A 74 4.88 -16.09 -4.73
CA ASP A 74 5.94 -17.03 -4.33
C ASP A 74 7.30 -16.38 -3.98
N GLY A 75 7.26 -15.33 -3.16
CA GLY A 75 8.46 -14.64 -2.69
C GLY A 75 8.87 -13.47 -3.59
N GLU A 76 9.97 -13.62 -4.32
CA GLU A 76 10.63 -12.56 -5.08
C GLU A 76 10.09 -12.38 -6.51
N SER A 77 9.07 -13.15 -6.91
CA SER A 77 8.46 -13.01 -8.24
C SER A 77 7.48 -11.83 -8.25
N ASN A 78 8.03 -10.63 -8.42
CA ASN A 78 7.22 -9.41 -8.54
C ASN A 78 6.67 -9.26 -9.96
N LEU A 79 5.44 -8.77 -10.06
CA LEU A 79 4.85 -8.42 -11.34
C LEU A 79 5.64 -7.27 -11.97
N ARG A 80 5.84 -7.37 -13.28
CA ARG A 80 6.39 -6.30 -14.10
C ARG A 80 5.34 -5.78 -15.06
N TYR A 81 4.88 -4.57 -14.83
CA TYR A 81 3.89 -3.91 -15.66
C TYR A 81 4.49 -3.44 -16.98
N THR A 82 3.76 -3.68 -18.06
CA THR A 82 4.13 -3.27 -19.42
C THR A 82 3.29 -2.12 -19.92
N ASN A 83 2.15 -1.85 -19.28
CA ASN A 83 1.22 -0.80 -19.68
C ASN A 83 0.32 -0.39 -18.50
N ALA A 84 -0.22 0.83 -18.56
CA ALA A 84 -1.29 1.29 -17.69
C ALA A 84 -2.38 1.97 -18.53
N THR A 85 -3.65 1.63 -18.28
CA THR A 85 -4.79 2.21 -18.98
C THR A 85 -5.95 2.47 -18.03
N ILE A 86 -6.88 3.34 -18.43
CA ILE A 86 -8.16 3.50 -17.74
C ILE A 86 -9.10 2.42 -18.28
N ALA A 87 -9.36 1.39 -17.49
CA ALA A 87 -10.21 0.26 -17.85
C ALA A 87 -11.71 0.62 -17.75
N ALA A 88 -12.07 1.49 -16.80
CA ALA A 88 -13.41 2.06 -16.69
C ALA A 88 -13.37 3.51 -16.18
N ARG A 89 -14.41 4.26 -16.53
CA ARG A 89 -14.60 5.65 -16.07
C ARG A 89 -16.06 5.86 -15.68
N GLY A 90 -16.28 6.31 -14.45
CA GLY A 90 -17.56 6.80 -13.97
C GLY A 90 -17.56 8.31 -13.79
N THR A 91 -18.65 8.85 -13.24
CA THR A 91 -18.76 10.29 -12.94
C THR A 91 -17.77 10.73 -11.86
N HIS A 92 -17.53 9.88 -10.85
CA HIS A 92 -16.73 10.20 -9.66
C HIS A 92 -15.50 9.30 -9.49
N PHE A 93 -15.22 8.43 -10.46
CA PHE A 93 -14.10 7.49 -10.36
C PHE A 93 -13.47 7.14 -11.70
N ILE A 94 -12.23 6.66 -11.65
CA ILE A 94 -11.61 5.85 -12.71
C ILE A 94 -11.15 4.52 -12.12
N ASP A 95 -11.13 3.50 -12.97
CA ASP A 95 -10.42 2.25 -12.71
C ASP A 95 -9.16 2.23 -13.59
N VAL A 96 -7.99 2.25 -12.96
CA VAL A 96 -6.69 2.16 -13.64
C VAL A 96 -6.17 0.74 -13.58
N SER A 97 -6.00 0.12 -14.74
CA SER A 97 -5.43 -1.22 -14.91
C SER A 97 -3.94 -1.14 -15.25
N PHE A 98 -3.10 -1.80 -14.46
CA PHE A 98 -1.69 -2.05 -14.77
C PHE A 98 -1.52 -3.48 -15.26
N THR A 99 -1.13 -3.64 -16.52
CA THR A 99 -1.04 -4.95 -17.17
C THR A 99 0.34 -5.57 -17.01
N ALA A 100 0.37 -6.82 -16.55
CA ALA A 100 1.53 -7.70 -16.55
C ALA A 100 1.19 -9.04 -17.25
N PRO A 101 2.19 -9.86 -17.65
CA PRO A 101 1.93 -11.16 -18.28
C PRO A 101 1.05 -12.09 -17.43
N ALA A 102 1.21 -12.08 -16.10
CA ALA A 102 0.46 -12.94 -15.19
C ALA A 102 -0.98 -12.46 -14.92
N GLY A 103 -1.26 -11.17 -15.11
CA GLY A 103 -2.55 -10.56 -14.80
C GLY A 103 -2.48 -9.05 -14.65
N ASP A 104 -3.59 -8.45 -14.26
CA ASP A 104 -3.74 -7.00 -14.13
C ASP A 104 -3.98 -6.58 -12.69
N LEU A 105 -3.23 -5.60 -12.20
CA LEU A 105 -3.56 -4.92 -10.95
C LEU A 105 -4.41 -3.68 -11.25
N HIS A 106 -5.57 -3.60 -10.61
CA HIS A 106 -6.49 -2.49 -10.75
C HIS A 106 -6.46 -1.56 -9.53
N TRP A 107 -6.56 -0.26 -9.79
CA TRP A 107 -6.75 0.80 -8.79
C TRP A 107 -8.02 1.57 -9.14
N VAL A 108 -9.06 1.42 -8.32
CA VAL A 108 -10.29 2.21 -8.45
C VAL A 108 -10.17 3.44 -7.58
N ILE A 109 -10.05 4.60 -8.22
CA ILE A 109 -9.74 5.88 -7.60
C ILE A 109 -10.97 6.77 -7.72
N PHE A 110 -11.52 7.16 -6.57
CA PHE A 110 -12.63 8.10 -6.45
C PHE A 110 -12.09 9.53 -6.30
N ASP A 111 -12.84 10.54 -6.72
CA ASP A 111 -12.49 11.96 -6.54
C ASP A 111 -12.44 12.38 -5.06
N ASP A 112 -13.29 11.78 -4.22
CA ASP A 112 -13.49 12.16 -2.82
C ASP A 112 -12.84 11.21 -1.78
N LEU A 113 -12.04 10.23 -2.23
CA LEU A 113 -11.44 9.21 -1.35
C LEU A 113 -9.93 9.40 -1.13
N SER A 114 -9.51 9.47 0.13
CA SER A 114 -8.10 9.42 0.51
C SER A 114 -7.56 7.98 0.52
N GLY A 115 -7.56 7.35 -0.66
CA GLY A 115 -7.13 5.98 -0.91
C GLY A 115 -7.71 5.46 -2.22
N ALA A 116 -7.61 4.16 -2.45
CA ALA A 116 -8.18 3.48 -3.60
C ALA A 116 -8.67 2.08 -3.20
N TYR A 117 -9.64 1.56 -3.94
CA TYR A 117 -9.90 0.12 -3.94
C TYR A 117 -8.90 -0.55 -4.87
N GLN A 118 -8.49 -1.77 -4.54
CA GLN A 118 -7.61 -2.56 -5.38
C GLN A 118 -8.14 -3.96 -5.54
N TYR A 119 -7.97 -4.49 -6.75
CA TYR A 119 -8.19 -5.90 -7.05
C TYR A 119 -7.20 -6.35 -8.12
N PHE A 120 -7.01 -7.66 -8.22
CA PHE A 120 -6.13 -8.26 -9.21
C PHE A 120 -6.95 -9.20 -10.08
N VAL A 121 -6.82 -9.09 -11.40
CA VAL A 121 -7.45 -10.00 -12.36
C VAL A 121 -6.41 -10.98 -12.85
N ASN A 122 -6.54 -12.25 -12.47
CA ASN A 122 -5.62 -13.28 -12.92
C ASN A 122 -5.79 -13.60 -14.41
N ARG A 123 -4.70 -13.61 -15.17
CA ARG A 123 -4.67 -14.09 -16.56
C ARG A 123 -3.90 -15.40 -16.71
N ALA A 124 -2.74 -15.48 -16.07
CA ALA A 124 -1.76 -16.55 -16.29
C ALA A 124 -0.81 -16.73 -15.09
N LEU A 125 -1.25 -16.50 -13.85
CA LEU A 125 -0.48 -16.92 -12.68
C LEU A 125 -0.22 -18.43 -12.75
N PRO A 126 1.01 -18.89 -12.45
CA PRO A 126 1.28 -20.31 -12.32
C PRO A 126 0.56 -20.87 -11.08
N ASN A 127 0.75 -22.17 -10.81
CA ASN A 127 0.43 -22.67 -9.47
C ASN A 127 1.32 -21.93 -8.45
N ILE A 128 0.70 -21.28 -7.48
CA ILE A 128 1.39 -20.45 -6.47
C ILE A 128 0.99 -20.86 -5.07
N SER A 129 1.86 -20.59 -4.11
CA SER A 129 1.60 -20.70 -2.68
C SER A 129 1.15 -19.38 -2.07
N ILE A 130 1.64 -18.25 -2.60
CA ILE A 130 1.33 -16.92 -2.06
C ILE A 130 1.09 -15.90 -3.18
N LEU A 131 0.07 -15.06 -3.01
CA LEU A 131 -0.15 -13.84 -3.78
C LEU A 131 -0.31 -12.67 -2.81
N ARG A 132 0.45 -11.60 -3.04
CA ARG A 132 0.45 -10.43 -2.17
C ARG A 132 0.56 -9.13 -2.94
N THR A 133 -0.19 -8.13 -2.52
CA THR A 133 0.14 -6.72 -2.72
C THR A 133 0.70 -6.19 -1.41
N LEU A 134 1.70 -5.32 -1.44
CA LEU A 134 2.23 -4.73 -0.22
C LEU A 134 2.79 -3.35 -0.46
N TRP A 135 2.91 -2.61 0.64
CA TRP A 135 3.66 -1.36 0.72
C TRP A 135 4.87 -1.56 1.64
N ARG A 136 6.00 -1.00 1.21
CA ARG A 136 7.12 -0.64 2.09
C ARG A 136 7.20 0.87 2.17
N LEU A 137 7.13 1.40 3.38
CA LEU A 137 6.93 2.83 3.64
C LEU A 137 8.04 3.39 4.53
N ALA A 138 8.21 4.72 4.45
CA ALA A 138 9.21 5.48 5.17
C ALA A 138 9.06 5.33 6.69
N PRO A 139 10.02 4.69 7.38
CA PRO A 139 9.87 4.35 8.79
C PRO A 139 9.74 5.53 9.76
N GLU A 140 10.23 6.70 9.37
CA GLU A 140 10.11 7.95 10.11
C GLU A 140 8.67 8.50 10.13
N HIS A 141 7.84 8.08 9.18
CA HIS A 141 6.43 8.46 9.10
C HIS A 141 5.49 7.39 9.67
N PHE A 142 5.93 6.13 9.68
CA PHE A 142 5.13 4.96 10.06
C PHE A 142 5.83 4.17 11.17
N THR A 143 5.68 4.66 12.40
CA THR A 143 6.41 4.13 13.58
C THR A 143 5.66 3.01 14.31
N HIS A 144 4.37 2.84 14.05
CA HIS A 144 3.50 1.88 14.73
C HIS A 144 2.84 0.94 13.73
N GLY A 145 2.54 -0.27 14.18
CA GLY A 145 1.71 -1.24 13.47
C GLY A 145 0.40 -1.43 14.22
N ARG A 146 -0.67 -1.74 13.48
CA ARG A 146 -1.96 -2.08 14.07
C ARG A 146 -2.63 -3.22 13.34
N THR A 147 -3.19 -4.12 14.13
CA THR A 147 -4.07 -5.23 13.79
C THR A 147 -5.22 -5.25 14.80
N HIS A 148 -6.15 -6.19 14.70
CA HIS A 148 -7.19 -6.34 15.73
C HIS A 148 -6.65 -6.82 17.09
N LEU A 149 -5.47 -7.45 17.15
CA LEU A 149 -4.86 -7.97 18.40
C LEU A 149 -3.82 -7.03 19.00
N LYS A 150 -3.17 -6.22 18.15
CA LYS A 150 -1.98 -5.44 18.52
C LYS A 150 -2.08 -4.05 17.95
N ASP A 151 -1.73 -3.07 18.77
CA ASP A 151 -1.59 -1.67 18.38
C ASP A 151 -0.43 -1.09 19.19
N GLU A 152 0.77 -1.13 18.60
CA GLU A 152 2.01 -0.87 19.30
C GLU A 152 3.11 -0.37 18.35
N PRO A 153 4.19 0.22 18.87
CA PRO A 153 5.36 0.57 18.06
C PRO A 153 5.91 -0.65 17.29
N LEU A 154 6.31 -0.44 16.04
CA LEU A 154 7.10 -1.45 15.33
C LEU A 154 8.49 -1.56 16.00
N PRO A 155 9.13 -2.75 15.97
CA PRO A 155 10.49 -2.92 16.49
C PRO A 155 11.46 -1.88 15.93
N ASP A 156 12.35 -1.39 16.79
CA ASP A 156 13.44 -0.52 16.37
C ASP A 156 14.37 -1.28 15.41
N PHE A 157 14.76 -0.63 14.31
CA PHE A 157 15.59 -1.23 13.27
C PHE A 157 16.98 -1.62 13.80
N ASP A 158 17.49 -0.84 14.76
CA ASP A 158 18.79 -1.10 15.42
C ASP A 158 18.85 -2.43 16.18
N LEU A 159 17.69 -3.01 16.53
CA LEU A 159 17.64 -4.28 17.26
C LEU A 159 18.10 -5.44 16.37
N TYR A 160 17.81 -5.42 15.08
CA TYR A 160 18.15 -6.53 14.17
C TYR A 160 19.66 -6.74 14.07
N ALA A 161 20.44 -5.67 13.91
CA ALA A 161 21.90 -5.75 13.83
C ALA A 161 22.56 -6.25 15.13
N LYS A 162 21.87 -6.14 16.27
CA LYS A 162 22.38 -6.53 17.61
C LYS A 162 21.87 -7.90 18.06
N SER A 163 21.01 -8.53 17.27
CA SER A 163 20.28 -9.75 17.64
C SER A 163 20.77 -10.95 16.85
N THR A 164 20.54 -12.15 17.38
CA THR A 164 20.87 -13.39 16.66
C THR A 164 19.68 -13.80 15.79
N ASN A 165 19.86 -13.92 14.48
CA ASN A 165 18.85 -14.51 13.60
C ASN A 165 18.74 -16.00 13.91
N VAL A 166 17.58 -16.45 14.38
CA VAL A 166 17.38 -17.86 14.79
C VAL A 166 16.56 -18.65 13.77
N GLN A 167 15.71 -17.99 12.99
CA GLN A 167 14.91 -18.59 11.93
C GLN A 167 14.23 -17.48 11.10
N ASP A 168 14.38 -17.50 9.77
CA ASP A 168 13.71 -16.57 8.85
C ASP A 168 13.73 -15.12 9.40
N GLU A 169 12.58 -14.45 9.53
CA GLU A 169 12.47 -13.10 10.11
C GLU A 169 12.18 -13.15 11.62
N THR A 170 12.94 -13.97 12.36
CA THR A 170 12.88 -14.13 13.82
C THR A 170 14.26 -13.95 14.44
N TRP A 171 14.35 -13.03 15.40
CA TRP A 171 15.60 -12.58 15.99
C TRP A 171 15.53 -12.64 17.51
N GLN A 172 16.52 -13.29 18.13
CA GLN A 172 16.65 -13.38 19.57
C GLN A 172 17.42 -12.16 20.11
N LEU A 173 16.80 -11.43 21.03
CA LEU A 173 17.37 -10.28 21.71
C LEU A 173 18.33 -10.72 22.84
N ALA A 174 19.14 -9.78 23.34
CA ALA A 174 20.14 -10.05 24.38
C ALA A 174 19.54 -10.50 25.73
N ASP A 175 18.29 -10.14 26.01
CA ASP A 175 17.55 -10.57 27.21
C ASP A 175 16.87 -11.95 27.04
N GLY A 176 17.04 -12.59 25.89
CA GLY A 176 16.46 -13.88 25.55
C GLY A 176 15.05 -13.83 24.96
N SER A 177 14.43 -12.64 24.88
CA SER A 177 13.17 -12.45 24.18
C SER A 177 13.36 -12.47 22.65
N TYR A 178 12.26 -12.43 21.89
CA TYR A 178 12.28 -12.52 20.44
C TYR A 178 11.49 -11.37 19.80
N ILE A 179 11.97 -10.91 18.65
CA ILE A 179 11.18 -10.14 17.69
C ILE A 179 10.96 -11.00 16.45
N THR A 180 9.72 -11.06 15.96
CA THR A 180 9.43 -11.78 14.73
C THR A 180 8.36 -11.09 13.88
N LYS A 181 8.49 -11.18 12.54
CA LYS A 181 7.41 -10.71 11.65
C LYS A 181 6.09 -11.45 11.90
N TYR A 182 6.16 -12.65 12.46
CA TYR A 182 4.97 -13.47 12.72
C TYR A 182 4.12 -12.94 13.89
N ASP A 183 4.66 -12.08 14.75
CA ASP A 183 3.95 -11.51 15.90
C ASP A 183 2.73 -10.66 15.50
N TRP A 184 2.70 -10.21 14.25
CA TRP A 184 1.64 -9.40 13.70
C TRP A 184 0.65 -10.22 12.86
N SER A 185 0.91 -11.51 12.65
CA SER A 185 0.00 -12.38 11.91
C SER A 185 -1.28 -12.63 12.70
N ASN A 186 -2.41 -12.71 12.00
CA ASN A 186 -3.70 -12.95 12.62
C ASN A 186 -4.65 -13.73 11.70
N ALA A 187 -5.66 -14.36 12.31
CA ALA A 187 -6.65 -15.15 11.60
C ALA A 187 -7.55 -14.24 10.74
N VAL A 188 -7.84 -14.68 9.52
CA VAL A 188 -8.65 -13.94 8.54
C VAL A 188 -10.02 -13.56 9.11
N ARG A 189 -10.68 -14.46 9.84
CA ARG A 189 -12.02 -14.22 10.41
C ARG A 189 -12.10 -13.02 11.36
N ASP A 190 -11.00 -12.71 12.03
CA ASP A 190 -10.96 -11.73 13.12
C ASP A 190 -10.46 -10.37 12.60
N ARG A 191 -10.16 -10.25 11.30
CA ARG A 191 -9.66 -9.01 10.67
C ARG A 191 -10.76 -7.98 10.53
N ASP A 192 -10.53 -6.81 11.12
CA ASP A 192 -11.28 -5.59 10.83
C ASP A 192 -10.55 -4.75 9.77
N PHE A 193 -9.36 -4.26 10.09
CA PHE A 193 -8.41 -3.60 9.21
C PHE A 193 -7.02 -3.67 9.85
N TYR A 194 -5.98 -3.46 9.07
CA TYR A 194 -4.63 -3.45 9.63
C TYR A 194 -3.73 -2.57 8.78
N GLY A 195 -2.60 -2.16 9.33
CA GLY A 195 -1.69 -1.29 8.62
C GLY A 195 -0.68 -0.64 9.54
N VAL A 196 -0.02 0.38 9.02
CA VAL A 196 1.04 1.10 9.72
C VAL A 196 0.68 2.58 9.82
N TYR A 197 1.10 3.21 10.91
CA TYR A 197 0.79 4.61 11.17
C TYR A 197 1.87 5.30 11.99
N GLY A 198 1.80 6.62 12.02
CA GLY A 198 2.58 7.48 12.91
C GLY A 198 1.71 8.64 13.37
N SER A 199 2.34 9.68 13.94
CA SER A 199 1.61 10.79 14.56
C SER A 199 0.79 11.66 13.60
N ARG A 200 1.05 11.57 12.29
CA ARG A 200 0.40 12.43 11.27
C ARG A 200 -0.23 11.67 10.11
N VAL A 201 0.08 10.40 9.93
CA VAL A 201 -0.33 9.63 8.75
C VAL A 201 -0.56 8.17 9.12
N GLY A 202 -1.52 7.54 8.45
CA GLY A 202 -1.77 6.11 8.53
C GLY A 202 -1.96 5.56 7.13
N SER A 203 -1.57 4.30 6.93
CA SER A 203 -1.86 3.53 5.74
C SER A 203 -2.52 2.23 6.18
N TRP A 204 -3.62 1.86 5.53
CA TRP A 204 -4.53 0.84 6.02
C TRP A 204 -4.98 -0.06 4.88
N TRP A 205 -4.99 -1.36 5.14
CA TRP A 205 -5.75 -2.33 4.38
C TRP A 205 -7.11 -2.51 5.05
N ILE A 206 -8.16 -2.17 4.30
CA ILE A 206 -9.56 -2.34 4.70
C ILE A 206 -10.19 -3.30 3.70
N HIS A 207 -10.70 -4.41 4.21
CA HIS A 207 -11.24 -5.50 3.40
C HIS A 207 -12.78 -5.45 3.46
N PRO A 208 -13.48 -5.25 2.33
CA PRO A 208 -14.95 -5.18 2.35
C PRO A 208 -15.60 -6.54 2.66
N SER A 209 -14.90 -7.63 2.38
CA SER A 209 -15.26 -8.99 2.79
C SER A 209 -13.99 -9.84 2.87
N THR A 210 -14.12 -11.07 3.35
CA THR A 210 -13.02 -12.04 3.39
C THR A 210 -13.15 -13.16 2.35
N GLU A 211 -14.12 -13.06 1.42
CA GLU A 211 -14.49 -14.15 0.50
C GLU A 211 -13.41 -14.47 -0.55
N TYR A 212 -12.52 -13.53 -0.82
CA TYR A 212 -11.39 -13.71 -1.74
C TYR A 212 -10.13 -14.27 -1.07
N TYR A 213 -10.10 -14.37 0.26
CA TYR A 213 -8.98 -15.04 0.92
C TYR A 213 -9.08 -16.54 0.66
N ASN A 214 -7.97 -17.11 0.22
CA ASN A 214 -7.94 -18.54 -0.03
C ASN A 214 -8.05 -19.34 1.30
N SER A 215 -8.81 -20.43 1.24
CA SER A 215 -9.02 -21.42 2.32
C SER A 215 -10.10 -21.06 3.32
N ASP A 216 -9.83 -21.13 4.63
CA ASP A 216 -10.86 -21.02 5.66
C ASP A 216 -10.68 -19.81 6.57
N HIS A 217 -11.62 -19.65 7.49
CA HIS A 217 -11.69 -18.54 8.42
C HIS A 217 -10.54 -18.53 9.47
N LEU A 218 -9.86 -19.65 9.71
CA LEU A 218 -8.73 -19.79 10.65
C LEU A 218 -7.36 -19.53 10.02
N SER A 219 -7.34 -19.34 8.70
CA SER A 219 -6.17 -18.96 7.93
C SER A 219 -5.44 -17.76 8.54
N GLN A 220 -4.13 -17.88 8.72
CA GLN A 220 -3.27 -16.79 9.15
C GLN A 220 -2.29 -16.42 8.05
N THR A 221 -1.96 -15.15 7.95
CA THR A 221 -0.94 -14.66 7.03
C THR A 221 -0.31 -13.38 7.56
N LEU A 222 0.80 -12.98 6.95
CA LEU A 222 1.55 -11.77 7.26
C LEU A 222 0.68 -10.52 7.02
N THR A 223 0.79 -9.55 7.93
CA THR A 223 0.02 -8.30 7.87
C THR A 223 0.95 -7.09 7.91
N VAL A 224 1.71 -6.88 8.98
CA VAL A 224 2.61 -5.74 9.15
C VAL A 224 3.91 -6.20 9.80
N HIS A 225 5.02 -5.52 9.53
CA HIS A 225 6.28 -5.71 10.27
C HIS A 225 7.27 -4.60 9.95
N ARG A 226 8.39 -4.59 10.69
CA ARG A 226 9.60 -3.86 10.33
C ARG A 226 10.48 -4.75 9.47
N GLU A 227 10.88 -4.30 8.28
CA GLU A 227 11.83 -5.03 7.44
C GLU A 227 13.22 -5.04 8.08
N SER A 228 13.77 -6.22 8.37
CA SER A 228 15.02 -6.38 9.12
C SER A 228 16.28 -5.96 8.37
N LYS A 229 16.21 -5.81 7.03
CA LYS A 229 17.35 -5.40 6.20
C LYS A 229 17.42 -3.90 5.93
N THR A 230 16.27 -3.23 5.81
CA THR A 230 16.20 -1.83 5.37
C THR A 230 15.49 -0.93 6.36
N GLY A 231 14.80 -1.50 7.35
CA GLY A 231 14.07 -0.73 8.36
C GLY A 231 12.74 -0.20 7.88
N ASP A 232 12.26 -0.57 6.69
CA ASP A 232 10.97 -0.12 6.15
C ASP A 232 9.82 -0.52 7.08
N ALA A 233 8.80 0.33 7.18
CA ALA A 233 7.52 -0.07 7.72
C ALA A 233 6.74 -0.83 6.63
N VAL A 234 6.49 -2.12 6.85
CA VAL A 234 5.85 -3.00 5.85
C VAL A 234 4.41 -3.26 6.24
N GLN A 235 3.51 -3.17 5.26
CA GLN A 235 2.14 -3.68 5.36
C GLN A 235 1.80 -4.53 4.13
N LEU A 236 1.20 -5.70 4.33
CA LEU A 236 0.96 -6.71 3.32
C LEU A 236 -0.52 -7.04 3.24
N ASN A 237 -1.06 -7.00 2.04
CA ASN A 237 -2.31 -7.67 1.70
C ASN A 237 -1.98 -8.99 1.02
N VAL A 238 -1.99 -10.06 1.81
CA VAL A 238 -1.72 -11.42 1.33
C VAL A 238 -3.05 -12.14 1.08
N VAL A 239 -3.54 -12.08 -0.15
CA VAL A 239 -4.85 -12.62 -0.55
C VAL A 239 -4.83 -14.14 -0.67
N GLN A 240 -3.71 -14.69 -1.15
CA GLN A 240 -3.46 -16.11 -1.13
C GLN A 240 -2.25 -16.42 -0.25
N ASP A 241 -2.38 -17.36 0.69
CA ASP A 241 -1.26 -17.91 1.46
C ASP A 241 -1.45 -19.39 1.79
N THR A 242 -0.60 -20.26 1.28
CA THR A 242 -0.51 -21.67 1.68
C THR A 242 0.85 -22.02 2.29
N SER A 243 1.78 -21.06 2.36
CA SER A 243 3.15 -21.26 2.84
C SER A 243 3.33 -20.86 4.30
N HIS A 244 2.57 -19.89 4.81
CA HIS A 244 2.58 -19.54 6.22
C HIS A 244 1.51 -20.29 7.00
N PHE A 245 1.91 -20.82 8.17
CA PHE A 245 1.03 -21.55 9.10
C PHE A 245 0.34 -22.78 8.51
N ARG A 246 0.93 -23.37 7.45
CA ARG A 246 0.30 -24.39 6.60
C ARG A 246 1.32 -25.32 5.94
N VAL A 247 0.82 -26.29 5.17
CA VAL A 247 1.57 -27.37 4.51
C VAL A 247 2.41 -26.96 3.28
N GLY A 248 2.38 -25.69 2.84
CA GLY A 248 3.25 -25.20 1.77
C GLY A 248 2.93 -25.71 0.37
N GLN A 249 1.66 -25.81 0.00
CA GLN A 249 1.24 -26.38 -1.29
C GLN A 249 0.92 -25.31 -2.33
N LYS A 250 1.52 -25.40 -3.52
CA LYS A 250 1.13 -24.52 -4.64
C LYS A 250 -0.22 -24.94 -5.20
N THR A 251 -1.13 -23.98 -5.40
CA THR A 251 -2.49 -24.24 -5.89
C THR A 251 -2.73 -23.58 -7.24
N THR A 252 -3.56 -24.22 -8.07
CA THR A 252 -4.00 -23.68 -9.35
C THR A 252 -4.87 -22.45 -9.16
N GLN A 253 -4.66 -21.44 -10.01
CA GLN A 253 -5.31 -20.15 -9.94
C GLN A 253 -6.43 -20.05 -10.98
N PRO A 254 -7.65 -19.62 -10.59
CA PRO A 254 -8.73 -19.40 -11.54
C PRO A 254 -8.43 -18.19 -12.44
N VAL A 255 -8.72 -18.29 -13.74
CA VAL A 255 -8.56 -17.17 -14.69
C VAL A 255 -9.75 -16.23 -14.62
N GLY A 256 -9.51 -14.91 -14.72
CA GLY A 256 -10.52 -13.86 -14.79
C GLY A 256 -11.18 -13.51 -13.46
N LYS A 257 -10.64 -14.01 -12.34
CA LYS A 257 -11.02 -13.63 -10.99
C LYS A 257 -9.98 -12.73 -10.35
#